data_AF-A0A3B3H707-F1
#
_entry.id   AF-A0A3B3H707-F1
#
_cell.length_a   1.000
_cell.length_b   1.000
_cell.length_c   1.000
_cell.angle_alpha   90.00
_cell.angle_beta   90.00
_cell.angle_gamma   90.00
#
_symmetry.space_group_name_H-M   'P 1'
#
loop_
_entity.id
_entity.type
_entity.pdbx_description
1 polymer ?
#
loop_
_entity_poly.entity_id
_entity_poly.type
_entity_poly.pdbx_seq_one_letter_code
_entity_poly.pdbx_strand_id
1 'polypeptide(L)'
;MKVQFVIPMTLMVSVALVGVMRMRRKDHEKDDKRVRFQDIKLKVTNDVLTDYQNEMAEKQHTKEKIEGEQKTLEEQVVILQTKLDSTKGSANECQGNQKSSQDQLAVTETDMNKLKDEAEKETGVWKSEIAALQQQLAGPSAVCNFLKEAPEAARNMCPNKEAPKQEAPKQEEAPKKEEAPKQEEAPKQEEAPKKEETPKKEEAPKQEAKAEVPEPKKEARR
;
A
#
# COMPACT_ATOMS: atom_id res chain seq x y z
N MET A 1 37.79 115.27 24.48
CA MET A 1 37.29 114.26 23.50
C MET A 1 35.89 113.83 23.88
N LYS A 2 35.08 113.47 22.89
CA LYS A 2 33.61 113.46 22.88
C LYS A 2 32.97 112.35 23.74
N VAL A 3 32.94 112.50 25.07
CA VAL A 3 32.28 111.54 26.00
C VAL A 3 30.77 111.42 25.72
N GLN A 4 30.13 112.49 25.23
CA GLN A 4 28.70 112.48 24.88
C GLN A 4 28.33 111.53 23.72
N PHE A 5 29.27 111.16 22.85
CA PHE A 5 29.00 110.23 21.74
C PHE A 5 29.28 108.77 22.09
N VAL A 6 30.01 108.46 23.16
CA VAL A 6 30.41 107.07 23.49
C VAL A 6 29.22 106.28 24.04
N ILE A 7 28.44 106.85 24.95
CA ILE A 7 27.26 106.22 25.56
C ILE A 7 26.22 105.79 24.50
N PRO A 8 25.75 106.66 23.58
CA PRO A 8 24.79 106.26 22.56
C PRO A 8 25.36 105.21 21.58
N MET A 9 26.66 105.26 21.29
CA MET A 9 27.32 104.26 20.43
C MET A 9 27.36 102.88 21.10
N THR A 10 27.69 102.81 22.40
CA THR A 10 27.65 101.55 23.16
C THR A 10 26.24 100.96 23.28
N LEU A 11 25.21 101.80 23.41
CA LEU A 11 23.81 101.36 23.40
C LEU A 11 23.38 100.83 22.02
N MET A 12 23.82 101.44 20.92
CA MET A 12 23.56 100.92 19.59
C MET A 12 24.25 99.56 19.36
N VAL A 13 25.49 99.40 19.82
CA VAL A 13 26.23 98.13 19.71
C VAL A 13 25.57 97.03 20.56
N SER A 14 25.09 97.34 21.76
CA SER A 14 24.42 96.34 22.62
C SER A 14 23.09 95.86 22.02
N VAL A 15 22.30 96.76 21.44
CA VAL A 15 21.06 96.39 20.72
C VAL A 15 21.37 95.54 19.48
N ALA A 16 22.41 95.88 18.71
CA ALA A 16 22.85 95.08 17.56
C ALA A 16 23.28 93.65 17.98
N LEU A 17 24.04 93.52 19.07
CA LEU A 17 24.45 92.21 19.61
C LEU A 17 23.26 91.34 20.04
N VAL A 18 22.24 91.93 20.69
CA VAL A 18 21.01 91.21 21.07
C VAL A 18 20.24 90.75 19.82
N GLY A 19 20.19 91.57 18.77
CA GLY A 19 19.61 91.20 17.48
C GLY A 19 20.31 90.00 16.84
N VAL A 20 21.65 90.00 16.81
CA VAL A 20 22.45 88.89 16.29
C VAL A 20 22.28 87.62 17.13
N MET A 21 22.24 87.73 18.46
CA MET A 21 21.99 86.58 19.34
C MET A 21 20.62 85.93 19.09
N ARG A 22 19.56 86.73 18.88
CA ARG A 22 18.24 86.19 18.54
C ARG A 22 18.21 85.52 17.16
N MET A 23 18.88 86.11 16.17
CA MET A 23 19.00 85.52 14.84
C MET A 23 19.71 84.16 14.90
N ARG A 24 20.85 84.09 15.60
CA ARG A 24 21.59 82.83 15.80
C ARG A 24 20.78 81.79 16.55
N ARG A 25 20.02 82.17 17.60
CA ARG A 25 19.11 81.23 18.29
C ARG A 25 18.07 80.64 17.34
N LYS A 26 17.47 81.48 16.48
CA LYS A 26 16.48 81.04 15.49
C LYS A 26 17.10 80.10 14.45
N ASP A 27 18.35 80.32 14.06
CA ASP A 27 19.05 79.44 13.12
C ASP A 27 19.47 78.12 13.77
N HIS A 28 19.96 78.14 15.02
CA HIS A 28 20.18 76.93 15.81
C HIS A 28 18.90 76.09 15.95
N GLU A 29 17.75 76.69 16.25
CA GLU A 29 16.49 75.93 16.31
C GLU A 29 16.12 75.29 14.96
N LYS A 30 16.40 75.95 13.83
CA LYS A 30 16.16 75.38 12.49
C LYS A 30 17.13 74.23 12.21
N ASP A 31 18.39 74.38 12.58
CA ASP A 31 19.42 73.36 12.37
C ASP A 31 19.17 72.16 13.27
N ASP A 32 18.81 72.35 14.54
CA ASP A 32 18.38 71.28 15.44
C ASP A 32 17.17 70.51 14.90
N LYS A 33 16.20 71.22 14.30
CA LYS A 33 15.07 70.55 13.62
C LYS A 33 15.56 69.74 12.44
N ARG A 34 16.42 70.29 11.58
CA ARG A 34 17.00 69.57 10.43
C ARG A 34 17.78 68.32 10.86
N VAL A 35 18.61 68.43 11.89
CA VAL A 35 19.37 67.31 12.45
C VAL A 35 18.43 66.23 12.98
N ARG A 36 17.39 66.60 13.74
CA ARG A 36 16.38 65.62 14.21
C ARG A 36 15.65 64.93 13.05
N PHE A 37 15.29 65.67 12.00
CA PHE A 37 14.65 65.06 10.83
C PHE A 37 15.58 64.08 10.12
N GLN A 38 16.86 64.41 9.99
CA GLN A 38 17.84 63.51 9.38
C GLN A 38 18.09 62.28 10.26
N ASP A 39 18.18 62.44 11.58
CA ASP A 39 18.32 61.33 12.52
C ASP A 39 17.11 60.37 12.47
N ILE A 40 15.88 60.91 12.47
CA ILE A 40 14.66 60.11 12.31
C ILE A 40 14.69 59.37 10.96
N LYS A 41 15.03 60.06 9.87
CA LYS A 41 15.11 59.43 8.55
C LYS A 41 16.12 58.29 8.54
N LEU A 42 17.29 58.48 9.15
CA LEU A 42 18.34 57.48 9.22
C LEU A 42 17.91 56.28 10.06
N LYS A 43 17.25 56.50 11.21
CA LYS A 43 16.65 55.44 12.03
C LYS A 43 15.62 54.64 11.26
N VAL A 44 14.63 55.31 10.66
CA VAL A 44 13.59 54.62 9.86
C VAL A 44 14.22 53.85 8.71
N THR A 45 15.24 54.40 8.04
CA THR A 45 15.94 53.69 6.95
C THR A 45 16.66 52.43 7.48
N ASN A 46 17.32 52.53 8.62
CA ASN A 46 18.01 51.40 9.25
C ASN A 46 17.04 50.36 9.79
N ASP A 47 15.92 50.77 10.38
CA ASP A 47 14.87 49.87 10.89
C ASP A 47 14.29 49.05 9.73
N VAL A 48 13.88 49.74 8.65
CA VAL A 48 13.36 49.08 7.44
C VAL A 48 14.42 48.16 6.80
N LEU A 49 15.69 48.58 6.76
CA LEU A 49 16.76 47.73 6.25
C LEU A 49 16.97 46.48 7.12
N THR A 50 16.87 46.62 8.43
CA THR A 50 16.98 45.51 9.40
C THR A 50 15.82 44.54 9.22
N ASP A 51 14.59 45.05 9.05
CA ASP A 51 13.41 44.23 8.77
C ASP A 51 13.58 43.42 7.48
N TYR A 52 14.09 44.04 6.41
CA TYR A 52 14.41 43.32 5.17
C TYR A 52 15.48 42.24 5.38
N GLN A 53 16.53 42.53 6.15
CA GLN A 53 17.56 41.53 6.45
C GLN A 53 17.00 40.36 7.26
N ASN A 54 16.13 40.62 8.24
CA ASN A 54 15.46 39.59 9.02
C ASN A 54 14.55 38.74 8.13
N GLU A 55 13.73 39.35 7.27
CA GLU A 55 12.86 38.63 6.33
C GLU A 55 13.68 37.74 5.38
N MET A 56 14.84 38.22 4.92
CA MET A 56 15.75 37.42 4.09
C MET A 56 16.34 36.24 4.87
N ALA A 57 16.71 36.43 6.14
CA ALA A 57 17.21 35.35 7.00
C ALA A 57 16.13 34.30 7.29
N GLU A 58 14.90 34.71 7.56
CA GLU A 58 13.75 33.80 7.75
C GLU A 58 13.44 33.00 6.48
N LYS A 59 13.45 33.67 5.32
CA LYS A 59 13.29 33.00 4.01
C LYS A 59 14.40 31.99 3.75
N GLN A 60 15.63 32.32 4.10
CA GLN A 60 16.77 31.41 3.95
C GLN A 60 16.64 30.19 4.87
N HIS A 61 16.29 30.41 6.14
CA HIS A 61 16.05 29.33 7.10
C HIS A 61 14.89 28.42 6.68
N THR A 62 13.77 28.99 6.22
CA THR A 62 12.64 28.20 5.72
C THR A 62 12.99 27.41 4.47
N LYS A 63 13.78 27.98 3.55
CA LYS A 63 14.31 27.26 2.39
C LYS A 63 15.20 26.08 2.81
N GLU A 64 16.12 26.28 3.75
CA GLU A 64 17.00 25.21 4.25
C GLU A 64 16.21 24.11 4.96
N LYS A 65 15.18 24.47 5.73
CA LYS A 65 14.25 23.52 6.34
C LYS A 65 13.52 22.69 5.28
N ILE A 66 12.94 23.34 4.27
CA ILE A 66 12.24 22.66 3.18
C ILE A 66 13.21 21.77 2.39
N GLU A 67 14.43 22.23 2.12
CA GLU A 67 15.46 21.44 1.44
C GLU A 67 15.88 20.21 2.26
N GLY A 68 15.97 20.33 3.58
CA GLY A 68 16.22 19.19 4.48
C GLY A 68 15.07 18.18 4.50
N GLU A 69 13.83 18.66 4.56
CA GLU A 69 12.62 17.81 4.46
C GLU A 69 12.54 17.12 3.10
N GLN A 70 12.88 17.83 2.01
CA GLN A 70 12.93 17.27 0.66
C GLN A 70 13.98 16.16 0.55
N LYS A 71 15.21 16.38 1.04
CA LYS A 71 16.26 15.35 1.05
C LYS A 71 15.86 14.11 1.85
N THR A 72 15.20 14.31 2.98
CA THR A 72 14.67 13.21 3.80
C THR A 72 13.62 12.41 3.03
N LEU A 73 12.72 13.10 2.31
CA LEU A 73 11.69 12.46 1.50
C LEU A 73 12.29 11.72 0.30
N GLU A 74 13.31 12.31 -0.36
CA GLU A 74 14.06 11.65 -1.44
C GLU A 74 14.71 10.35 -0.96
N GLU A 75 15.33 10.35 0.22
CA GLU A 75 15.91 9.13 0.82
C GLU A 75 14.83 8.07 1.10
N GLN A 76 13.67 8.48 1.63
CA GLN A 76 12.54 7.56 1.83
C GLN A 76 12.02 6.98 0.51
N VAL A 77 11.96 7.77 -0.56
CA VAL A 77 11.57 7.29 -1.90
C VAL A 77 12.56 6.26 -2.42
N VAL A 78 13.87 6.47 -2.26
CA VAL A 78 14.90 5.49 -2.65
C VAL A 78 14.75 4.18 -1.87
N ILE A 79 14.50 4.26 -0.56
CA ILE A 79 14.25 3.07 0.28
C ILE A 79 12.99 2.33 -0.18
N LEU A 80 11.92 3.05 -0.51
CA LEU A 80 10.68 2.43 -1.01
C LEU A 80 10.88 1.79 -2.38
N GLN A 81 11.64 2.45 -3.28
CA GLN A 81 11.95 1.92 -4.60
C GLN A 81 12.76 0.62 -4.50
N THR A 82 13.80 0.59 -3.67
CA THR A 82 14.60 -0.63 -3.45
C THR A 82 13.78 -1.78 -2.85
N LYS A 83 12.87 -1.48 -1.92
CA LYS A 83 11.89 -2.46 -1.41
C LYS A 83 10.94 -2.95 -2.50
N LEU A 84 10.45 -2.05 -3.35
CA LEU A 84 9.59 -2.42 -4.48
C LEU A 84 10.32 -3.34 -5.47
N ASP A 85 11.57 -3.06 -5.78
CA ASP A 85 12.37 -3.89 -6.68
C ASP A 85 12.69 -5.27 -6.08
N SER A 86 13.00 -5.32 -4.78
CA SER A 86 13.18 -6.59 -4.05
C SER A 86 11.90 -7.43 -4.02
N THR A 87 10.76 -6.80 -3.71
CA THR A 87 9.46 -7.50 -3.67
C THR A 87 9.04 -7.99 -5.05
N LYS A 88 9.27 -7.19 -6.09
CA LYS A 88 9.05 -7.61 -7.49
C LYS A 88 9.95 -8.79 -7.88
N GLY A 89 11.21 -8.79 -7.46
CA GLY A 89 12.11 -9.93 -7.62
C GLY A 89 11.54 -11.20 -6.99
N SER A 90 11.16 -11.15 -5.71
CA SER A 90 10.57 -12.28 -5.00
C SER A 90 9.24 -12.76 -5.59
N ALA A 91 8.41 -11.83 -6.10
CA ALA A 91 7.14 -12.18 -6.75
C ALA A 91 7.38 -12.93 -8.06
N ASN A 92 8.38 -12.53 -8.85
CA ASN A 92 8.76 -13.23 -10.07
C ASN A 92 9.30 -14.64 -9.78
N GLU A 93 10.13 -14.80 -8.73
CA GLU A 93 10.62 -16.11 -8.29
C GLU A 93 9.46 -17.02 -7.84
N CYS A 94 8.56 -16.49 -7.00
CA CYS A 94 7.38 -17.22 -6.54
C CYS A 94 6.49 -17.65 -7.72
N GLN A 95 6.27 -16.77 -8.69
CA GLN A 95 5.49 -17.07 -9.89
C GLN A 95 6.18 -18.13 -10.77
N GLY A 96 7.51 -18.10 -10.88
CA GLY A 96 8.29 -19.12 -11.58
C GLY A 96 8.16 -20.50 -10.92
N ASN A 97 8.31 -20.55 -9.59
CA ASN A 97 8.13 -21.78 -8.82
C ASN A 97 6.70 -22.31 -8.92
N GLN A 98 5.68 -21.45 -8.87
CA GLN A 98 4.29 -21.86 -9.04
C GLN A 98 4.04 -22.54 -10.38
N LYS A 99 4.60 -22.01 -11.48
CA LYS A 99 4.51 -22.64 -12.81
C LYS A 99 5.22 -23.99 -12.83
N SER A 100 6.44 -24.06 -12.29
CA SER A 100 7.18 -25.33 -12.22
C SER A 100 6.41 -26.39 -11.41
N SER A 101 5.79 -26.00 -10.29
CA SER A 101 4.94 -26.89 -9.50
C SER A 101 3.69 -27.33 -10.27
N GLN A 102 3.07 -26.45 -11.07
CA GLN A 102 1.96 -26.84 -11.94
C GLN A 102 2.39 -27.85 -13.01
N ASP A 103 3.54 -27.65 -13.64
CA ASP A 103 4.07 -28.59 -14.63
C ASP A 103 4.37 -29.94 -13.99
N GLN A 104 4.98 -29.97 -12.79
CA GLN A 104 5.20 -31.20 -12.04
C GLN A 104 3.90 -31.90 -11.67
N LEU A 105 2.87 -31.15 -11.23
CA LEU A 105 1.55 -31.72 -10.92
C LEU A 105 0.91 -32.35 -12.17
N ALA A 106 0.99 -31.70 -13.34
CA ALA A 106 0.46 -32.24 -14.58
C ALA A 106 1.18 -33.54 -15.00
N VAL A 107 2.50 -33.62 -14.83
CA VAL A 107 3.26 -34.85 -15.07
C VAL A 107 2.83 -35.95 -14.10
N THR A 108 2.74 -35.63 -12.81
CA THR A 108 2.35 -36.59 -11.77
C THR A 108 0.92 -37.10 -11.97
N GLU A 109 0.00 -36.23 -12.40
CA GLU A 109 -1.38 -36.59 -12.76
C GLU A 109 -1.40 -37.55 -13.96
N THR A 110 -0.56 -37.30 -14.96
CA THR A 110 -0.42 -38.18 -16.13
C THR A 110 0.10 -39.57 -15.73
N ASP A 111 1.14 -39.62 -14.89
CA ASP A 111 1.71 -40.87 -14.37
C ASP A 111 0.70 -41.64 -13.51
N MET A 112 -0.06 -40.92 -12.68
CA MET A 112 -1.15 -41.49 -11.88
C MET A 112 -2.22 -42.14 -12.76
N ASN A 113 -2.66 -41.48 -13.84
CA ASN A 113 -3.63 -42.05 -14.76
C ASN A 113 -3.09 -43.31 -15.46
N LYS A 114 -1.81 -43.29 -15.86
CA LYS A 114 -1.16 -44.46 -16.47
C LYS A 114 -1.07 -45.64 -15.51
N LEU A 115 -0.63 -45.41 -14.27
CA LEU A 115 -0.56 -46.46 -13.24
C LEU A 115 -1.95 -47.01 -12.91
N LYS A 116 -2.98 -46.16 -12.90
CA LYS A 116 -4.36 -46.60 -12.71
C LYS A 116 -4.82 -47.52 -13.84
N ASP A 117 -4.53 -47.18 -15.09
CA ASP A 117 -4.85 -48.03 -16.24
C ASP A 117 -4.13 -49.38 -16.17
N GLU A 118 -2.87 -49.40 -15.73
CA GLU A 118 -2.10 -50.63 -15.52
C GLU A 118 -2.70 -51.49 -14.39
N ALA A 119 -3.06 -50.87 -13.26
CA ALA A 119 -3.70 -51.56 -12.15
C ALA A 119 -5.07 -52.14 -12.54
N GLU A 120 -5.89 -51.43 -13.32
CA GLU A 120 -7.18 -51.93 -13.83
C GLU A 120 -7.00 -53.13 -14.77
N LYS A 121 -5.97 -53.10 -15.64
CA LYS A 121 -5.62 -54.24 -16.51
C LYS A 121 -5.20 -55.46 -15.70
N GLU A 122 -4.27 -55.30 -14.76
CA GLU A 122 -3.84 -56.40 -13.90
C GLU A 122 -5.01 -56.95 -13.09
N THR A 123 -5.83 -56.08 -12.50
CA THR A 123 -7.04 -56.50 -11.76
C THR A 123 -7.98 -57.33 -12.64
N GLY A 124 -8.14 -56.96 -13.92
CA GLY A 124 -8.90 -57.74 -14.89
C GLY A 124 -8.30 -59.12 -15.16
N VAL A 125 -6.97 -59.19 -15.32
CA VAL A 125 -6.23 -60.46 -15.50
C VAL A 125 -6.42 -61.36 -14.28
N TRP A 126 -6.15 -60.84 -13.07
CA TRP A 126 -6.33 -61.58 -11.81
C TRP A 126 -7.75 -62.10 -11.65
N LYS A 127 -8.77 -61.29 -11.95
CA LYS A 127 -10.18 -61.74 -11.91
C LYS A 127 -10.45 -62.88 -12.89
N SER A 128 -9.89 -62.80 -14.10
CA SER A 128 -10.06 -63.87 -15.10
C SER A 128 -9.37 -65.16 -14.69
N GLU A 129 -8.19 -65.07 -14.08
CA GLU A 129 -7.41 -66.22 -13.62
C GLU A 129 -8.06 -66.88 -12.40
N ILE A 130 -8.59 -66.09 -11.46
CA ILE A 130 -9.40 -66.60 -10.35
C ILE A 130 -10.63 -67.36 -10.88
N ALA A 131 -11.34 -66.81 -11.87
CA ALA A 131 -12.49 -67.50 -12.46
C ALA A 131 -12.09 -68.81 -13.17
N ALA A 132 -10.96 -68.82 -13.87
CA ALA A 132 -10.42 -70.02 -14.52
C ALA A 132 -10.01 -71.09 -13.50
N LEU A 133 -9.35 -70.70 -12.39
CA LEU A 133 -8.98 -71.59 -11.30
C LEU A 133 -10.22 -72.16 -10.58
N GLN A 134 -11.24 -71.34 -10.32
CA GLN A 134 -12.52 -71.81 -9.78
C GLN A 134 -13.19 -72.82 -10.72
N GLN A 135 -13.13 -72.61 -12.03
CA GLN A 135 -13.69 -73.55 -13.00
C GLN A 135 -12.90 -74.87 -13.06
N GLN A 136 -11.57 -74.83 -12.94
CA GLN A 136 -10.76 -76.04 -12.79
C GLN A 136 -11.09 -76.82 -11.52
N LEU A 137 -11.34 -76.13 -10.40
CA LEU A 137 -11.75 -76.75 -9.13
C LEU A 137 -13.17 -77.34 -9.20
N ALA A 138 -14.07 -76.77 -10.00
CA ALA A 138 -15.42 -77.29 -10.23
C ALA A 138 -15.46 -78.48 -11.21
N GLY A 139 -14.40 -78.69 -12.01
CA GLY A 139 -14.24 -79.85 -12.88
C GLY A 139 -13.71 -81.08 -12.13
N PRO A 140 -13.96 -82.32 -12.60
CA PRO A 140 -13.30 -83.50 -12.04
C PRO A 140 -11.79 -83.36 -12.19
N SER A 141 -11.03 -83.56 -11.12
CA SER A 141 -9.59 -83.33 -11.13
C SER A 141 -8.93 -84.14 -12.27
N ALA A 142 -7.92 -83.57 -12.94
CA ALA A 142 -7.24 -84.28 -14.03
C ALA A 142 -6.67 -85.63 -13.57
N VAL A 143 -6.33 -85.74 -12.29
CA VAL A 143 -5.93 -86.98 -11.61
C VAL A 143 -7.06 -88.01 -11.61
N CYS A 144 -8.31 -87.59 -11.40
CA CYS A 144 -9.48 -88.48 -11.47
C CYS A 144 -9.73 -89.12 -12.84
N ASN A 145 -9.22 -88.54 -13.93
CA ASN A 145 -9.29 -89.16 -15.25
C ASN A 145 -8.30 -90.34 -15.39
N PHE A 146 -7.15 -90.32 -14.70
CA PHE A 146 -6.19 -91.43 -14.71
C PHE A 146 -6.59 -92.58 -13.79
N LEU A 147 -7.36 -92.32 -12.73
CA LEU A 147 -7.89 -93.36 -11.85
C LEU A 147 -9.06 -94.17 -12.47
N LYS A 148 -9.49 -93.82 -13.69
CA LYS A 148 -10.55 -94.53 -14.40
C LYS A 148 -10.15 -95.96 -14.79
N GLU A 149 -8.85 -96.27 -14.89
CA GLU A 149 -8.31 -97.61 -15.17
C GLU A 149 -7.77 -98.36 -13.92
N ALA A 150 -7.85 -97.75 -12.74
CA ALA A 150 -7.38 -98.34 -11.47
C ALA A 150 -8.47 -99.18 -10.77
N PRO A 151 -8.11 -100.12 -9.87
CA PRO A 151 -9.07 -101.00 -9.18
C PRO A 151 -10.12 -100.22 -8.37
N GLU A 152 -11.31 -100.79 -8.21
CA GLU A 152 -12.56 -100.13 -7.75
C GLU A 152 -12.43 -99.25 -6.49
N ALA A 153 -11.49 -99.55 -5.58
CA ALA A 153 -11.23 -98.75 -4.39
C ALA A 153 -10.77 -97.31 -4.70
N ALA A 154 -10.09 -97.10 -5.83
CA ALA A 154 -9.53 -95.81 -6.21
C ALA A 154 -10.56 -94.90 -6.92
N ARG A 155 -11.59 -95.49 -7.55
CA ARG A 155 -12.69 -94.74 -8.21
C ARG A 155 -13.59 -93.99 -7.22
N ASN A 156 -13.71 -94.46 -5.98
CA ASN A 156 -14.53 -93.82 -4.93
C ASN A 156 -13.85 -92.60 -4.28
N MET A 157 -12.59 -92.30 -4.61
CA MET A 157 -11.85 -91.14 -4.09
C MET A 157 -12.08 -89.87 -4.94
N CYS A 158 -12.75 -90.00 -6.07
CA CYS A 158 -13.06 -88.92 -6.99
C CYS A 158 -14.57 -88.67 -7.00
N PRO A 159 -15.03 -87.41 -6.82
CA PRO A 159 -16.46 -87.14 -6.74
C PRO A 159 -17.12 -87.42 -8.10
N ASN A 160 -17.83 -88.54 -8.19
CA ASN A 160 -18.77 -88.81 -9.26
C ASN A 160 -19.98 -87.90 -9.06
N LYS A 161 -20.01 -86.80 -9.82
CA LYS A 161 -21.23 -86.12 -10.27
C LYS A 161 -22.40 -86.13 -9.28
N GLU A 162 -22.21 -85.51 -8.13
CA GLU A 162 -23.28 -84.80 -7.44
C GLU A 162 -22.74 -83.41 -7.16
N ALA A 163 -23.39 -82.41 -7.75
CA ALA A 163 -23.29 -81.07 -7.24
C ALA A 163 -23.90 -81.07 -5.83
N PRO A 164 -23.16 -80.68 -4.78
CA PRO A 164 -23.80 -79.96 -3.70
C PRO A 164 -23.99 -78.52 -4.17
N LYS A 165 -25.23 -78.05 -4.05
CA LYS A 165 -25.59 -76.65 -4.01
C LYS A 165 -24.58 -75.82 -3.22
N GLN A 166 -24.24 -74.67 -3.79
CA GLN A 166 -24.02 -73.38 -3.11
C GLN A 166 -23.32 -73.43 -1.75
N GLU A 167 -22.07 -72.97 -1.72
CA GLU A 167 -21.80 -71.76 -0.95
C GLU A 167 -21.10 -70.77 -1.87
N ALA A 168 -21.78 -69.66 -2.15
CA ALA A 168 -21.10 -68.48 -2.64
C ALA A 168 -19.97 -68.16 -1.66
N PRO A 169 -18.72 -67.93 -2.10
CA PRO A 169 -17.92 -66.97 -1.36
C PRO A 169 -18.76 -65.70 -1.40
N LYS A 170 -19.14 -65.23 -0.22
CA LYS A 170 -19.70 -63.90 -0.01
C LYS A 170 -19.04 -62.96 -1.00
N GLN A 171 -19.85 -62.06 -1.59
CA GLN A 171 -19.36 -60.74 -1.92
C GLN A 171 -18.62 -60.23 -0.68
N GLU A 172 -17.31 -60.50 -0.61
CA GLU A 172 -16.43 -59.76 0.26
C GLU A 172 -16.40 -58.40 -0.41
N GLU A 173 -17.01 -57.49 0.33
CA GLU A 173 -17.29 -56.10 0.00
C GLU A 173 -16.44 -55.60 -1.16
N ALA A 174 -17.13 -55.11 -2.20
CA ALA A 174 -16.60 -53.96 -2.94
C ALA A 174 -15.86 -53.07 -1.92
N PRO A 175 -14.61 -52.65 -2.14
CA PRO A 175 -14.09 -51.58 -1.31
C PRO A 175 -15.17 -50.51 -1.39
N LYS A 176 -15.74 -50.23 -0.21
CA LYS A 176 -16.76 -49.21 -0.04
C LYS A 176 -16.32 -48.06 -0.93
N LYS A 177 -17.27 -47.44 -1.63
CA LYS A 177 -17.12 -46.03 -1.98
C LYS A 177 -16.65 -45.37 -0.70
N GLU A 178 -15.35 -45.24 -0.55
CA GLU A 178 -14.76 -44.43 0.48
C GLU A 178 -15.27 -43.06 0.08
N GLU A 179 -16.12 -42.56 0.97
CA GLU A 179 -16.78 -41.29 0.86
C GLU A 179 -15.85 -40.34 0.13
N ALA A 180 -16.37 -39.69 -0.91
CA ALA A 180 -15.84 -38.41 -1.32
C ALA A 180 -15.41 -37.66 -0.05
N PRO A 181 -14.18 -37.13 0.05
CA PRO A 181 -13.89 -36.24 1.15
C PRO A 181 -15.01 -35.22 1.11
N LYS A 182 -15.81 -35.23 2.20
CA LYS A 182 -16.79 -34.18 2.48
C LYS A 182 -16.08 -32.92 2.07
N GLN A 183 -16.68 -32.19 1.12
CA GLN A 183 -16.34 -30.80 0.91
C GLN A 183 -16.35 -30.18 2.30
N GLU A 184 -15.14 -30.01 2.83
CA GLU A 184 -14.90 -29.26 4.02
C GLU A 184 -15.52 -27.90 3.69
N GLU A 185 -16.51 -27.55 4.51
CA GLU A 185 -17.26 -26.32 4.41
C GLU A 185 -16.32 -25.21 3.95
N ALA A 186 -16.66 -24.61 2.82
CA ALA A 186 -16.15 -23.29 2.49
C ALA A 186 -16.21 -22.46 3.78
N PRO A 187 -15.10 -21.85 4.23
CA PRO A 187 -15.19 -20.89 5.32
C PRO A 187 -16.23 -19.87 4.88
N LYS A 188 -17.31 -19.81 5.65
CA LYS A 188 -18.36 -18.80 5.57
C LYS A 188 -17.66 -17.50 5.22
N GLN A 189 -18.07 -16.90 4.09
CA GLN A 189 -17.77 -15.51 3.80
C GLN A 189 -18.10 -14.73 5.06
N GLU A 190 -17.04 -14.35 5.75
CA GLU A 190 -17.08 -13.47 6.89
C GLU A 190 -17.78 -12.20 6.41
N GLU A 191 -18.80 -11.85 7.17
CA GLU A 191 -19.70 -10.73 6.93
C GLU A 191 -18.94 -9.53 6.38
N ALA A 192 -19.33 -9.08 5.19
CA ALA A 192 -19.13 -7.69 4.82
C ALA A 192 -19.74 -6.84 5.96
N PRO A 193 -18.96 -6.00 6.65
CA PRO A 193 -19.55 -5.14 7.66
C PRO A 193 -20.53 -4.22 6.94
N LYS A 194 -21.78 -4.32 7.37
CA LYS A 194 -22.85 -3.34 7.14
C LYS A 194 -22.25 -1.96 7.29
N LYS A 195 -22.10 -1.22 6.19
CA LYS A 195 -22.03 0.24 6.30
C LYS A 195 -23.43 0.71 6.63
N GLU A 196 -23.57 0.99 7.92
CA GLU A 196 -24.65 1.69 8.57
C GLU A 196 -25.17 2.86 7.74
N GLU A 197 -26.48 3.03 7.90
CA GLU A 197 -27.22 4.23 7.57
C GLU A 197 -26.50 5.51 7.98
N THR A 198 -26.65 6.49 7.09
CA THR A 198 -26.55 7.93 7.29
C THR A 198 -26.68 8.45 8.72
N PRO A 199 -26.06 9.62 8.97
CA PRO A 199 -26.89 10.75 9.36
C PRO A 199 -26.82 11.89 8.35
N LYS A 200 -28.01 12.30 7.92
CA LYS A 200 -28.30 13.65 7.43
C LYS A 200 -27.97 14.70 8.50
N LYS A 201 -27.58 15.89 8.01
CA LYS A 201 -27.67 17.25 8.57
C LYS A 201 -26.59 17.73 9.55
N GLU A 202 -25.87 18.75 9.07
CA GLU A 202 -25.66 20.07 9.68
C GLU A 202 -25.15 20.95 8.52
N GLU A 203 -25.95 21.75 7.82
CA GLU A 203 -26.49 23.07 8.17
C GLU A 203 -25.45 24.10 8.66
N ALA A 204 -25.36 25.18 7.87
CA ALA A 204 -24.85 26.55 8.15
C ALA A 204 -23.44 26.94 7.62
N PRO A 205 -23.19 28.22 7.27
CA PRO A 205 -24.12 29.34 7.02
C PRO A 205 -23.90 30.08 5.68
N LYS A 206 -24.97 30.72 5.19
CA LYS A 206 -24.87 31.96 4.39
C LYS A 206 -24.41 33.10 5.31
N GLN A 207 -23.41 33.87 4.88
CA GLN A 207 -23.22 35.30 5.17
C GLN A 207 -22.34 35.86 4.04
N GLU A 208 -22.87 36.62 3.08
CA GLU A 208 -23.20 38.05 3.11
C GLU A 208 -22.03 38.99 3.44
N ALA A 209 -21.80 39.87 2.46
CA ALA A 209 -21.40 41.28 2.57
C ALA A 209 -19.92 41.67 2.43
N LYS A 210 -19.77 42.74 1.63
CA LYS A 210 -18.67 43.72 1.43
C LYS A 210 -17.63 43.33 0.37
N ALA A 211 -17.19 44.22 -0.51
CA ALA A 211 -17.54 45.60 -0.85
C ALA A 211 -16.83 45.90 -2.20
N GLU A 212 -17.52 46.51 -3.15
CA GLU A 212 -17.19 47.87 -3.63
C GLU A 212 -15.85 47.98 -4.37
N VAL A 213 -15.90 47.80 -5.70
CA VAL A 213 -14.91 48.31 -6.65
C VAL A 213 -15.55 49.51 -7.35
N PRO A 214 -15.05 50.74 -7.18
CA PRO A 214 -15.53 51.88 -7.95
C PRO A 214 -14.73 51.99 -9.26
N GLU A 215 -15.41 51.77 -10.40
CA GLU A 215 -14.89 52.15 -11.72
C GLU A 215 -15.50 53.50 -12.19
N PRO A 216 -14.78 54.26 -13.03
CA PRO A 216 -14.90 55.71 -13.12
C PRO A 216 -16.04 56.19 -14.02
N LYS A 217 -16.62 57.33 -13.64
CA LYS A 217 -17.64 58.08 -14.38
C LYS A 217 -17.20 58.40 -15.81
N LYS A 218 -17.90 57.83 -16.80
CA LYS A 218 -17.98 58.38 -18.17
C LYS A 218 -19.04 59.49 -18.20
N GLU A 219 -18.54 60.72 -18.27
CA GLU A 219 -18.93 61.77 -19.23
C GLU A 219 -20.33 61.63 -19.88
N ALA A 220 -21.33 62.31 -19.29
CA ALA A 220 -22.63 62.51 -19.90
C ALA A 220 -22.58 63.73 -20.82
N ARG A 221 -22.59 63.46 -22.12
CA ARG A 221 -22.83 64.41 -23.20
C ARG A 221 -24.25 64.11 -23.73
N ARG A 222 -25.24 64.93 -23.34
CA ARG A 222 -26.45 65.35 -24.09
C ARG A 222 -27.50 65.88 -23.14
#